data_AF-A0A6J6HKI1-F1
#
_entry.id   AF-A0A6J6HKI1-F1
#
_cell.length_a   1.000
_cell.length_b   1.000
_cell.length_c   1.000
_cell.angle_alpha   90.00
_cell.angle_beta   90.00
_cell.angle_gamma   90.00
#
_symmetry.space_group_name_H-M   'P 1'
#
loop_
_entity.id
_entity.type
_entity.pdbx_description
1 polymer ?
#
loop_
_entity_poly.entity_id
_entity_poly.type
_entity_poly.pdbx_seq_one_letter_code
_entity_poly.pdbx_strand_id
1 'polypeptide(L)'
;MKPLSDSYIAQWREFDWANPGEPGFEARNGEWREFTGGTPLIIEGCGALNQMSAPLADISVWLEVEQETRHQRWVAREGSAEHWAEWAAQEEEFYAREKSVQLADIISE
;
A
#
# COMPACT_ATOMS: atom_id res chain seq x y z
N MET A 1 -4.90 -16.98 -8.78
CA MET A 1 -3.66 -16.23 -9.08
C MET A 1 -2.50 -17.10 -8.62
N LYS A 2 -1.39 -17.19 -9.37
CA LYS A 2 -0.21 -17.97 -8.95
C LYS A 2 0.89 -17.01 -8.49
N PRO A 3 1.60 -17.30 -7.41
CA PRO A 3 2.59 -16.38 -6.85
C PRO A 3 3.82 -16.27 -7.76
N LEU A 4 4.50 -15.12 -7.69
CA LEU A 4 5.80 -14.90 -8.36
C LEU A 4 6.85 -15.93 -7.95
N SER A 5 6.75 -16.48 -6.73
CA SER A 5 7.61 -17.55 -6.23
C SER A 5 7.59 -18.81 -7.11
N ASP A 6 6.52 -19.02 -7.88
CA ASP A 6 6.37 -20.18 -8.76
C ASP A 6 6.86 -19.87 -10.20
N SER A 7 7.73 -18.86 -10.37
CA SER A 7 8.31 -18.43 -11.66
C SER A 7 7.28 -17.96 -12.69
N TYR A 8 6.14 -17.45 -12.24
CA TYR A 8 5.20 -16.73 -13.11
C TYR A 8 5.70 -15.31 -13.36
N ILE A 9 5.41 -14.78 -14.54
CA ILE A 9 5.61 -13.36 -14.84
C ILE A 9 4.43 -12.59 -14.26
N ALA A 10 4.69 -11.67 -13.33
CA ALA A 10 3.67 -10.73 -12.89
C ALA A 10 3.50 -9.65 -13.95
N GLN A 11 2.25 -9.32 -14.26
CA GLN A 11 1.90 -8.21 -15.13
C GLN A 11 0.94 -7.30 -14.37
N TRP A 12 1.19 -5.99 -14.43
CA TRP A 12 0.28 -5.00 -13.88
C TRP A 12 0.29 -3.76 -14.77
N ARG A 13 -0.76 -2.96 -14.64
CA ARG A 13 -0.84 -1.65 -15.26
C ARG A 13 -0.56 -0.59 -14.21
N GLU A 14 0.32 0.34 -14.52
CA GLU A 14 0.63 1.46 -13.65
C GLU A 14 -0.59 2.37 -13.48
N PHE A 15 -0.63 3.08 -12.35
CA PHE A 15 -1.56 4.17 -12.14
C PHE A 15 -0.92 5.47 -12.64
N ASP A 16 -1.55 6.15 -13.61
CA ASP A 16 -1.07 7.45 -14.09
C ASP A 16 -1.65 8.56 -13.19
N TRP A 17 -0.81 9.05 -12.28
CA TRP A 17 -1.18 10.15 -11.38
C TRP A 17 -1.47 11.47 -12.10
N ALA A 18 -0.93 11.68 -13.30
CA ALA A 18 -1.21 12.89 -14.09
C ALA A 18 -2.58 12.81 -14.77
N ASN A 19 -3.07 11.60 -15.04
CA ASN A 19 -4.35 11.37 -15.71
C ASN A 19 -5.13 10.25 -15.01
N PRO A 20 -5.59 10.42 -13.76
CA PRO A 20 -6.18 9.32 -12.98
C PRO A 20 -7.51 8.79 -13.54
N GLY A 21 -8.17 9.55 -14.43
CA GLY A 21 -9.50 9.27 -14.95
C GLY A 21 -10.53 10.26 -14.41
N GLU A 22 -11.81 9.90 -14.49
CA GLU A 22 -12.88 10.67 -13.85
C GLU A 22 -12.89 10.39 -12.34
N PRO A 23 -13.10 11.41 -11.48
CA PRO A 23 -13.20 11.19 -10.04
C PRO A 23 -14.26 10.14 -9.68
N GLY A 24 -13.89 9.14 -8.89
CA GLY A 24 -14.73 7.98 -8.55
C GLY A 24 -14.75 6.86 -9.60
N PHE A 25 -14.07 7.05 -10.73
CA PHE A 25 -13.87 6.04 -11.78
C PHE A 25 -12.38 5.96 -12.15
N GLU A 26 -11.50 6.16 -11.18
CA GLU A 26 -10.06 6.12 -11.40
C GLU A 26 -9.65 4.74 -11.93
N ALA A 27 -8.84 4.73 -12.99
CA ALA A 27 -8.44 3.51 -13.66
C ALA A 27 -6.92 3.41 -13.68
N ARG A 28 -6.39 2.18 -13.54
CA ARG A 28 -4.98 1.89 -13.88
C ARG A 28 -4.84 2.03 -15.38
N ASN A 29 -4.52 3.24 -15.83
CA ASN A 29 -4.50 3.62 -17.23
C ASN A 29 -3.09 3.92 -17.77
N GLY A 30 -2.05 3.78 -16.93
CA GLY A 30 -0.66 3.93 -17.33
C GLY A 30 -0.14 2.77 -18.17
N GLU A 31 1.18 2.66 -18.25
CA GLU A 31 1.88 1.63 -19.02
C GLU A 31 1.74 0.24 -18.40
N TRP A 32 1.76 -0.79 -19.25
CA TRP A 32 1.89 -2.17 -18.78
C TRP A 32 3.33 -2.44 -18.34
N ARG A 33 3.46 -3.10 -17.20
CA ARG A 33 4.74 -3.49 -16.64
C ARG A 33 4.74 -4.98 -16.37
N GLU A 34 5.94 -5.55 -16.45
CA GLU A 34 6.18 -6.95 -16.18
C GLU A 34 7.32 -7.10 -15.19
N PHE A 35 7.23 -8.12 -14.35
CA PHE A 35 8.30 -8.52 -13.46
C PHE A 35 8.44 -10.04 -13.48
N THR A 36 9.62 -10.50 -13.86
CA THR A 36 9.95 -11.92 -14.03
C THR A 36 10.69 -12.50 -12.82
N GLY A 37 10.90 -11.71 -11.76
CA GLY A 37 11.70 -12.09 -10.59
C GLY A 37 13.20 -11.80 -10.75
N GLY A 38 14.01 -12.41 -9.87
CA GLY A 38 15.48 -12.32 -9.90
C GLY A 38 16.07 -11.23 -9.00
N THR A 39 15.24 -10.35 -8.45
CA THR A 39 15.62 -9.38 -7.40
C THR A 39 14.57 -9.39 -6.30
N PRO A 40 14.90 -8.92 -5.08
CA PRO A 40 13.89 -8.67 -4.05
C PRO A 40 12.79 -7.72 -4.57
N LEU A 41 11.56 -8.00 -4.18
CA LEU A 41 10.38 -7.18 -4.48
C LEU A 41 9.86 -6.57 -3.19
N ILE A 42 9.70 -5.25 -3.17
CA ILE A 42 9.11 -4.52 -2.06
C ILE A 42 7.71 -4.08 -2.48
N ILE A 43 6.72 -4.39 -1.63
CA ILE A 43 5.35 -3.89 -1.76
C ILE A 43 5.09 -2.98 -0.57
N GLU A 44 4.69 -1.73 -0.84
CA GLU A 44 4.41 -0.72 0.18
C GLU A 44 3.03 -0.08 0.00
N GLY A 45 2.56 0.59 1.04
CA GLY A 45 1.26 1.27 1.09
C GLY A 45 0.34 0.73 2.18
N CYS A 46 -0.73 1.46 2.48
CA CYS A 46 -1.67 1.11 3.56
C CYS A 46 -2.35 -0.27 3.38
N GLY A 47 -2.51 -0.75 2.14
CA GLY A 47 -3.10 -2.06 1.87
C GLY A 47 -2.10 -3.23 1.80
N ALA A 48 -0.80 -2.96 1.91
CA ALA A 48 0.26 -3.92 1.56
C ALA A 48 0.32 -5.14 2.48
N LEU A 49 0.06 -4.95 3.79
CA LEU A 49 0.11 -6.02 4.79
C LEU A 49 -1.30 -6.38 5.25
N ASN A 50 -1.80 -7.51 4.75
CA ASN A 50 -3.13 -8.04 5.04
C ASN A 50 -3.11 -9.57 5.12
N GLN A 51 -4.24 -10.18 5.48
CA GLN A 51 -4.31 -11.63 5.72
C GLN A 51 -3.96 -12.48 4.49
N MET A 52 -4.12 -11.92 3.28
CA MET A 52 -3.83 -12.60 2.01
C MET A 52 -2.39 -12.39 1.55
N SER A 53 -1.79 -11.21 1.81
CA SER A 53 -0.43 -10.90 1.40
C SER A 53 0.62 -11.38 2.39
N ALA A 54 0.34 -11.36 3.69
CA ALA A 54 1.30 -11.75 4.72
C ALA A 54 1.86 -13.18 4.52
N PRO A 55 1.06 -14.21 4.20
CA PRO A 55 1.58 -15.56 3.97
C PRO A 55 2.47 -15.71 2.72
N LEU A 56 2.48 -14.70 1.84
CA LEU A 56 3.28 -14.70 0.60
C LEU A 56 4.60 -13.92 0.75
N ALA A 57 4.76 -13.15 1.83
CA ALA A 57 5.93 -12.33 2.05
C ALA A 57 7.02 -13.13 2.77
N ASP A 58 8.27 -12.98 2.32
CA ASP A 58 9.43 -13.52 3.05
C ASP A 58 9.72 -12.74 4.33
N ILE A 59 9.43 -11.42 4.31
CA ILE A 59 9.58 -10.49 5.43
C ILE A 59 8.45 -9.47 5.34
N SER A 60 7.82 -9.18 6.48
CA SER A 60 6.81 -8.14 6.64
C SER A 60 7.26 -7.08 7.64
N VAL A 61 7.09 -5.80 7.28
CA VAL A 61 7.55 -4.66 8.07
C VAL A 61 6.40 -3.69 8.30
N TRP A 62 6.22 -3.29 9.56
CA TRP A 62 5.30 -2.22 9.96
C TRP A 62 6.08 -1.01 10.45
N LEU A 63 5.82 0.15 9.85
CA LEU A 63 6.37 1.42 10.26
C LEU A 63 5.28 2.21 10.99
N GLU A 64 5.39 2.28 12.31
CA GLU A 64 4.48 3.04 13.16
C GLU A 64 5.03 4.46 13.34
N VAL A 65 4.15 5.45 13.26
CA VAL A 65 4.49 6.85 13.54
C VAL A 65 3.26 7.46 14.20
N GLU A 66 3.47 8.21 15.29
CA GLU A 66 2.39 8.88 16.00
C GLU A 66 1.46 9.66 15.05
N GLN A 67 0.15 9.56 15.29
CA GLN A 67 -0.89 10.18 14.47
C GLN A 67 -0.67 11.69 14.31
N GLU A 68 -0.23 12.38 15.36
CA GLU A 68 0.07 13.82 15.31
C GLU A 68 1.20 14.12 14.31
N THR A 69 2.28 13.34 14.35
CA THR A 69 3.41 13.47 13.42
C THR A 69 2.97 13.17 11.99
N ARG A 70 2.16 12.14 11.78
CA ARG A 70 1.62 11.82 10.45
C ARG A 70 0.73 12.94 9.91
N HIS A 71 -0.15 13.50 10.74
CA HIS A 71 -1.03 14.62 10.38
C HIS A 71 -0.23 15.88 10.04
N GLN A 72 0.80 16.21 10.83
CA GLN A 72 1.69 17.33 10.53
C GLN A 72 2.40 17.16 9.17
N ARG A 73 2.93 15.96 8.89
CA ARG A 73 3.57 15.64 7.60
C ARG A 73 2.59 15.71 6.43
N TRP A 74 1.35 15.26 6.64
CA TRP A 74 0.28 15.37 5.66
C TRP A 74 -0.01 16.83 5.32
N VAL A 75 -0.33 17.65 6.31
CA VAL A 75 -0.69 19.06 6.08
C VAL A 75 0.47 19.83 5.45
N ALA A 76 1.71 19.53 5.85
CA ALA A 76 2.89 20.14 5.25
C ALA A 76 3.06 19.76 3.76
N ARG A 77 2.66 18.55 3.37
CA ARG A 77 2.76 18.06 1.98
C ARG A 77 1.58 18.51 1.12
N GLU A 78 0.36 18.34 1.61
CA GLU A 78 -0.88 18.58 0.85
C GLU A 78 -1.35 20.04 0.94
N GLY A 79 -0.88 20.81 1.92
CA GLY A 79 -1.33 22.18 2.19
C GLY A 79 -2.74 22.27 2.79
N SER A 80 -3.41 21.14 3.05
CA SER A 80 -4.77 21.06 3.57
C SER A 80 -4.97 19.80 4.41
N ALA A 81 -5.92 19.85 5.35
CA ALA A 81 -6.38 18.71 6.15
C ALA A 81 -7.73 18.14 5.68
N GLU A 82 -8.28 18.62 4.55
CA GLU A 82 -9.63 18.33 4.08
C GLU A 82 -9.97 16.83 4.04
N HIS A 83 -9.07 15.99 3.51
CA HIS A 83 -9.28 14.54 3.37
C HIS A 83 -8.66 13.70 4.49
N TRP A 84 -7.97 14.32 5.45
CA TRP A 84 -7.21 13.59 6.48
C TRP A 84 -8.10 12.66 7.30
N ALA A 85 -9.21 13.18 7.84
CA ALA A 85 -10.07 12.42 8.75
C ALA A 85 -10.72 11.22 8.06
N GLU A 86 -11.13 11.39 6.79
CA GLU A 86 -11.74 10.32 6.01
C GLU A 86 -10.74 9.19 5.74
N TRP A 87 -9.55 9.53 5.23
CA TRP A 87 -8.57 8.52 4.84
C TRP A 87 -7.93 7.84 6.05
N ALA A 88 -7.69 8.59 7.14
CA ALA A 88 -7.22 8.01 8.39
C ALA A 88 -8.22 6.99 8.96
N ALA A 89 -9.52 7.29 8.90
CA ALA A 89 -10.55 6.36 9.35
C ALA A 89 -10.61 5.08 8.48
N GLN A 90 -10.49 5.22 7.15
CA GLN A 90 -10.44 4.07 6.23
C GLN A 90 -9.22 3.17 6.51
N GLU A 91 -8.07 3.78 6.78
CA GLU A 91 -6.87 3.05 7.18
C GLU A 91 -7.05 2.31 8.51
N GLU A 92 -7.55 2.99 9.54
CA GLU A 92 -7.80 2.39 10.86
C GLU A 92 -8.77 1.21 10.77
N GLU A 93 -9.86 1.34 9.99
CA GLU A 93 -10.80 0.25 9.74
C GLU A 93 -10.12 -0.94 9.05
N PHE A 94 -9.31 -0.67 8.03
CA PHE A 94 -8.56 -1.69 7.31
C PHE A 94 -7.60 -2.43 8.25
N TYR A 95 -6.77 -1.71 9.02
CA TYR A 95 -5.82 -2.31 9.95
C TYR A 95 -6.51 -3.13 11.05
N ALA A 96 -7.65 -2.64 11.55
CA ALA A 96 -8.44 -3.35 12.54
C ALA A 96 -9.04 -4.65 12.00
N ARG A 97 -9.49 -4.65 10.75
CA ARG A 97 -10.04 -5.84 10.06
C ARG A 97 -8.95 -6.85 9.73
N GLU A 98 -7.89 -6.41 9.07
CA GLU A 98 -6.83 -7.28 8.57
C GLU A 98 -5.84 -7.71 9.67
N LYS A 99 -5.82 -7.00 10.80
CA LYS A 99 -4.85 -7.18 11.88
C LYS A 99 -3.41 -6.89 11.44
N SER A 100 -3.22 -5.90 10.57
CA SER A 100 -1.96 -5.62 9.86
C SER A 100 -0.73 -5.54 10.78
N VAL A 101 -0.81 -4.83 11.91
CA VAL A 101 0.32 -4.73 12.86
C VAL A 101 0.75 -6.09 13.40
N GLN A 102 -0.22 -6.98 13.65
CA GLN A 102 0.02 -8.31 14.21
C GLN A 102 0.57 -9.30 13.18
N LEU A 103 0.46 -8.95 11.89
CA LEU A 103 1.00 -9.73 10.79
C LEU A 103 2.47 -9.37 10.49
N ALA A 104 3.03 -8.35 11.14
CA ALA A 104 4.38 -7.88 10.87
C ALA A 104 5.45 -8.68 11.63
N ASP A 105 6.52 -9.06 10.94
CA ASP A 105 7.71 -9.66 11.55
C ASP A 105 8.56 -8.62 12.28
N ILE A 106 8.57 -7.39 11.76
CA ILE A 106 9.35 -6.26 12.26
C ILE A 106 8.45 -5.06 12.43
N ILE A 107 8.49 -4.44 13.60
CA ILE A 107 7.82 -3.17 13.90
C ILE A 107 8.91 -2.13 14.19
N SER A 108 8.83 -0.97 13.54
CA SER A 108 9.68 0.20 13.80
C SER A 108 8.82 1.37 14.22
N GLU A 109 9.26 2.09 15.26
CA GLU A 109 8.65 3.32 15.80
C GLU A 109 9.52 4.55 15.52
#